data_AF-A0A1Y2CQP1-F1
#
_entry.id   AF-A0A1Y2CQP1-F1
#
_cell.length_a   1.000
_cell.length_b   1.000
_cell.length_c   1.000
_cell.angle_alpha   90.00
_cell.angle_beta   90.00
_cell.angle_gamma   90.00
#
_symmetry.space_group_name_H-M   'P 1'
#
loop_
_entity.id
_entity.type
_entity.pdbx_description
1 polymer ?
#
loop_
_entity_poly.entity_id
_entity_poly.type
_entity_poly.pdbx_seq_one_letter_code
_entity_poly.pdbx_strand_id
1 'polypeptide(L)'
;MTEEQGWHKPVGITLALLSGAFIGSSFILKKKGLLDAQKKHGEIGSGHSYLSSPLWWIGLLLMALGEICNFGAYAFVPAILVTPLGALSVVISAILSSIFLDEQLNFSGKVGCGMCVLGATIVVLNAPETSSANTMPQFFAYVVAPGFLVYSGVLLFLILYLIYQVSPRYGSKYPIVYISICSMVGSFLVVSIQGFGSSIVYSGSNWNTDNQFRYWTMYLSSHSLFLPSYHKFISSTSL
;
A
#
# COMPACT_ATOMS: atom_id res chain seq x y z
N MET A 1 -10.20 20.33 28.47
CA MET A 1 -10.54 18.91 28.20
C MET A 1 -9.66 18.46 27.03
N THR A 2 -8.33 18.35 27.07
CA THR A 2 -7.34 17.81 28.04
C THR A 2 -7.56 16.33 28.38
N GLU A 3 -6.68 15.49 27.79
CA GLU A 3 -6.17 14.20 28.29
C GLU A 3 -6.83 12.83 27.95
N GLU A 4 -7.44 12.64 26.77
CA GLU A 4 -7.78 11.27 26.30
C GLU A 4 -7.23 10.85 24.92
N GLN A 5 -6.42 11.68 24.24
CA GLN A 5 -5.92 11.38 22.87
C GLN A 5 -4.39 11.27 22.71
N GLY A 6 -3.64 11.19 23.81
CA GLY A 6 -2.17 11.12 23.77
C GLY A 6 -1.60 9.77 23.32
N TRP A 7 -2.33 8.66 23.52
CA TRP A 7 -1.80 7.30 23.30
C TRP A 7 -1.94 6.79 21.87
N HIS A 8 -2.97 7.21 21.13
CA HIS A 8 -3.25 6.69 19.79
C HIS A 8 -2.20 7.09 18.75
N LYS A 9 -1.67 8.33 18.84
CA LYS A 9 -0.60 8.83 17.95
C LYS A 9 0.69 8.00 18.03
N PRO A 10 1.34 7.83 19.20
CA PRO A 10 2.57 7.04 19.30
C PRO A 10 2.34 5.56 18.96
N VAL A 11 1.16 5.00 19.30
CA VAL A 11 0.81 3.62 18.92
C VAL A 11 0.73 3.49 17.40
N GLY A 12 0.03 4.39 16.70
CA GLY A 12 -0.08 4.34 15.24
C GLY A 12 1.26 4.59 14.53
N ILE A 13 2.10 5.49 15.03
CA ILE A 13 3.45 5.72 14.49
C ILE A 13 4.33 4.48 14.68
N THR A 14 4.30 3.85 15.86
CA THR A 14 5.06 2.63 16.15
C THR A 14 4.60 1.48 15.26
N LEU A 15 3.28 1.32 15.07
CA LEU A 15 2.70 0.35 14.15
C LEU A 15 3.10 0.60 12.69
N ALA A 16 3.13 1.86 12.24
CA ALA A 16 3.55 2.23 10.90
C ALA A 16 5.04 1.94 10.66
N LEU A 17 5.90 2.25 11.63
CA LEU A 17 7.34 1.95 11.56
C LEU A 17 7.59 0.44 11.57
N LEU A 18 6.90 -0.31 12.43
CA LEU A 18 6.99 -1.77 12.50
C LEU A 18 6.52 -2.41 11.18
N SER A 19 5.39 -1.94 10.65
CA SER A 19 4.89 -2.33 9.34
C SER A 19 5.92 -2.08 8.23
N GLY A 20 6.49 -0.87 8.19
CA GLY A 20 7.51 -0.50 7.22
C GLY A 20 8.76 -1.40 7.30
N ALA A 21 9.18 -1.78 8.51
CA ALA A 21 10.28 -2.71 8.71
C ALA A 21 9.96 -4.12 8.20
N PHE A 22 8.75 -4.63 8.47
CA PHE A 22 8.30 -5.94 7.99
C PHE A 22 8.13 -5.96 6.47
N ILE A 23 7.45 -4.98 5.89
CA ILE A 23 7.28 -4.85 4.44
C ILE A 23 8.64 -4.70 3.77
N GLY A 24 9.50 -3.83 4.29
CA GLY A 24 10.84 -3.59 3.75
C GLY A 24 11.71 -4.85 3.77
N SER A 25 11.69 -5.60 4.87
CA SER A 25 12.41 -6.87 5.01
C SER A 25 11.83 -7.96 4.10
N SER A 26 10.50 -7.97 3.93
CA SER A 26 9.80 -8.97 3.10
C SER A 26 10.25 -8.92 1.64
N PHE A 27 10.51 -7.72 1.10
CA PHE A 27 10.98 -7.55 -0.27
C PHE A 27 12.34 -8.21 -0.47
N ILE A 28 13.26 -8.06 0.48
CA ILE A 28 14.61 -8.62 0.40
C ILE A 28 14.59 -10.14 0.55
N LEU A 29 13.76 -10.68 1.46
CA LEU A 29 13.60 -12.12 1.61
C LEU A 29 13.01 -12.76 0.35
N LYS A 30 11.99 -12.16 -0.26
CA LYS A 30 11.42 -12.64 -1.54
C LYS A 30 12.42 -12.54 -2.67
N LYS A 31 13.15 -11.41 -2.77
CA LYS A 31 14.20 -11.22 -3.78
C LYS A 31 15.28 -12.29 -3.65
N LYS A 32 15.78 -12.54 -2.44
CA LYS A 32 16.77 -13.59 -2.16
C LYS A 32 16.23 -14.99 -2.48
N GLY A 33 14.99 -15.28 -2.08
CA GLY A 33 14.34 -16.56 -2.36
C GLY A 33 14.14 -16.82 -3.86
N LEU A 34 13.82 -15.77 -4.63
CA LEU A 34 13.69 -15.85 -6.08
C LEU A 34 15.05 -16.06 -6.76
N LEU A 35 16.08 -15.31 -6.36
CA LEU A 35 17.45 -15.47 -6.87
C LEU A 35 18.02 -16.87 -6.59
N ASP A 36 17.77 -17.42 -5.39
CA ASP A 36 18.20 -18.78 -5.04
C ASP A 36 17.46 -19.85 -5.86
N ALA A 37 16.15 -19.66 -6.08
CA ALA A 37 15.35 -20.55 -6.94
C ALA A 37 15.83 -20.53 -8.40
N GLN A 38 16.20 -19.35 -8.94
CA GLN A 38 16.77 -19.22 -10.28
C GLN A 38 18.13 -19.93 -10.40
N LYS A 39 18.99 -19.81 -9.39
CA LYS A 39 20.30 -20.47 -9.37
C LYS A 39 20.20 -22.00 -9.32
N LYS A 40 19.22 -22.54 -8.58
CA LYS A 40 19.03 -23.99 -8.42
C LYS A 40 18.35 -24.68 -9.60
N HIS A 41 17.50 -23.98 -10.35
CA HIS A 41 16.63 -24.59 -11.35
C HIS A 41 16.86 -24.12 -12.80
N GLY A 42 17.86 -23.28 -13.07
CA GLY A 42 18.15 -22.75 -14.41
C GLY A 42 17.14 -21.71 -14.90
N GLU A 43 17.40 -21.10 -16.07
CA GLU A 43 16.52 -20.08 -16.66
C GLU A 43 15.09 -20.60 -16.86
N ILE A 44 14.19 -20.14 -16.00
CA ILE A 44 12.76 -19.84 -16.21
C ILE A 44 12.08 -20.70 -17.30
N GLY A 45 12.00 -22.01 -17.09
CA GLY A 45 11.25 -22.95 -17.95
C GLY A 45 9.99 -23.54 -17.31
N SER A 46 9.85 -23.47 -15.98
CA SER A 46 8.64 -23.86 -15.27
C SER A 46 8.32 -22.81 -14.20
N GLY A 47 7.31 -21.98 -14.46
CA GLY A 47 6.98 -20.76 -13.71
C GLY A 47 6.57 -20.93 -12.23
N HIS A 48 6.87 -22.08 -11.61
CA HIS A 48 6.48 -22.44 -10.25
C HIS A 48 7.67 -22.80 -9.34
N SER A 49 8.91 -22.78 -9.83
CA SER A 49 10.07 -23.19 -9.03
C SER A 49 10.33 -22.30 -7.81
N TYR A 50 9.87 -21.04 -7.83
CA TYR A 50 9.99 -20.16 -6.67
C TYR A 50 9.09 -20.64 -5.50
N LEU A 51 7.96 -21.30 -5.78
CA LEU A 51 6.99 -21.75 -4.77
C LEU A 51 7.57 -22.83 -3.84
N SER A 52 8.66 -23.48 -4.24
CA SER A 52 9.37 -24.44 -3.38
C SER A 52 10.30 -23.77 -2.37
N SER A 53 10.62 -22.48 -2.54
CA SER A 53 11.56 -21.75 -1.68
C SER A 53 10.91 -21.35 -0.35
N PRO A 54 11.36 -21.89 0.80
CA PRO A 54 10.81 -21.52 2.11
C PRO A 54 11.07 -20.05 2.45
N LEU A 55 12.17 -19.47 1.95
CA LEU A 55 12.50 -18.05 2.14
C LEU A 55 11.48 -17.13 1.45
N TRP A 56 10.94 -17.54 0.30
CA TRP A 56 9.92 -16.76 -0.38
C TRP A 56 8.60 -16.75 0.42
N TRP A 57 8.21 -17.90 0.98
CA TRP A 57 7.01 -18.01 1.82
C TRP A 57 7.13 -17.22 3.12
N ILE A 58 8.30 -17.24 3.77
CA ILE A 58 8.57 -16.39 4.93
C ILE A 58 8.44 -14.92 4.55
N GLY A 59 8.98 -14.51 3.40
CA GLY A 59 8.78 -13.17 2.87
C GLY A 59 7.30 -12.84 2.62
N LEU A 60 6.51 -13.79 2.11
CA LEU A 60 5.08 -13.58 1.90
C LEU A 60 4.33 -13.38 3.22
N LEU A 61 4.59 -14.22 4.22
CA LEU A 61 3.99 -14.11 5.56
C LEU A 61 4.37 -12.80 6.25
N LEU A 62 5.64 -12.39 6.15
CA LEU A 62 6.12 -11.15 6.73
C LEU A 62 5.47 -9.92 6.07
N MET A 63 5.22 -9.97 4.76
CA MET A 63 4.44 -8.93 4.07
C MET A 63 3.00 -8.88 4.58
N ALA A 64 2.34 -10.03 4.73
CA ALA A 64 0.98 -10.09 5.24
C ALA A 64 0.88 -9.50 6.66
N LEU A 65 1.83 -9.83 7.54
CA LEU A 65 1.91 -9.25 8.88
C LEU A 65 2.14 -7.73 8.82
N GLY A 66 3.02 -7.27 7.93
CA GLY A 66 3.27 -5.85 7.69
C GLY A 66 2.02 -5.09 7.26
N GLU A 67 1.22 -5.63 6.34
CA GLU A 67 -0.03 -5.01 5.89
C GLU A 67 -1.09 -4.96 7.00
N ILE A 68 -1.17 -5.97 7.86
CA ILE A 68 -2.06 -5.95 9.04
C ILE A 68 -1.66 -4.81 9.99
N CYS A 69 -0.36 -4.66 10.27
CA CYS A 69 0.13 -3.55 11.07
C CYS A 69 -0.10 -2.18 10.39
N ASN A 70 0.03 -2.12 9.05
CA ASN A 70 -0.23 -0.93 8.24
C ASN A 70 -1.69 -0.49 8.35
N PHE A 71 -2.60 -1.45 8.19
CA PHE A 71 -4.04 -1.23 8.35
C PHE A 71 -4.37 -0.74 9.76
N GLY A 72 -3.76 -1.35 10.79
CA GLY A 72 -3.86 -0.88 12.16
C GLY A 72 -3.39 0.57 12.32
N ALA A 73 -2.27 0.95 11.69
CA ALA A 73 -1.76 2.32 11.75
C ALA A 73 -2.74 3.35 11.15
N TYR A 74 -3.36 3.03 10.00
CA TYR A 74 -4.41 3.88 9.39
C TYR A 74 -5.65 4.08 10.26
N ALA A 75 -5.90 3.18 11.21
CA ALA A 75 -6.99 3.27 12.17
C ALA A 75 -6.71 4.28 13.29
N PHE A 76 -5.44 4.50 13.65
CA PHE A 76 -5.05 5.36 14.78
C PHE A 76 -4.47 6.72 14.36
N VAL A 77 -3.93 6.82 13.14
CA VAL A 77 -3.18 7.98 12.65
C VAL A 77 -3.61 8.29 11.20
N PRO A 78 -3.71 9.59 10.81
CA PRO A 78 -4.12 9.95 9.46
C PRO A 78 -3.12 9.49 8.38
N ALA A 79 -3.64 9.20 7.18
CA ALA A 79 -2.82 8.68 6.07
C ALA A 79 -1.66 9.61 5.67
N ILE A 80 -1.77 10.92 5.90
CA ILE A 80 -0.69 11.88 5.63
C ILE A 80 0.58 11.63 6.46
N LEU A 81 0.44 11.03 7.65
CA LEU A 81 1.56 10.63 8.50
C LEU A 81 2.01 9.19 8.20
N VAL A 82 1.08 8.29 7.87
CA VAL A 82 1.40 6.87 7.59
C VAL A 82 2.16 6.71 6.26
N THR A 83 1.77 7.46 5.23
CA THR A 83 2.39 7.39 3.89
C THR A 83 3.91 7.68 3.89
N PRO A 84 4.42 8.78 4.49
CA PRO A 84 5.86 9.04 4.56
C PRO A 84 6.61 8.00 5.43
N LEU A 85 5.98 7.49 6.49
CA LEU A 85 6.57 6.39 7.28
C LEU A 85 6.65 5.09 6.47
N GLY A 86 5.65 4.81 5.64
CA GLY A 86 5.67 3.72 4.67
C GLY A 86 6.78 3.87 3.63
N ALA A 87 7.10 5.09 3.20
CA ALA A 87 8.21 5.35 2.27
C ALA A 87 9.58 4.98 2.87
N LEU A 88 9.73 5.05 4.20
CA LEU A 88 10.95 4.58 4.89
C LEU A 88 11.18 3.07 4.73
N SER A 89 10.14 2.28 4.44
CA SER A 89 10.29 0.84 4.14
C SER A 89 11.22 0.60 2.94
N VAL A 90 11.20 1.50 1.94
CA VAL A 90 12.09 1.43 0.77
C VAL A 90 13.55 1.64 1.17
N VAL A 91 13.81 2.55 2.10
CA VAL A 91 15.15 2.80 2.64
C VAL A 91 15.64 1.58 3.43
N ILE A 92 14.76 1.00 4.25
CA ILE A 92 15.05 -0.24 4.99
C ILE A 92 15.38 -1.38 4.02
N SER A 93 14.58 -1.57 2.97
CA SER A 93 14.87 -2.55 1.91
C SER A 93 16.21 -2.28 1.25
N ALA A 94 16.54 -1.02 0.91
CA ALA A 94 17.80 -0.69 0.26
C ALA A 94 19.02 -1.03 1.14
N ILE A 95 18.95 -0.72 2.44
CA ILE A 95 19.99 -1.05 3.42
C ILE A 95 20.12 -2.57 3.55
N LEU A 96 19.00 -3.28 3.74
CA LEU A 96 18.98 -4.74 3.85
C LEU A 96 19.48 -5.42 2.57
N SER A 97 19.19 -4.87 1.38
CA SER A 97 19.70 -5.38 0.10
C SER A 97 21.23 -5.30 0.04
N SER A 98 21.79 -4.16 0.47
CA SER A 98 23.24 -3.99 0.53
C SER A 98 23.91 -4.97 1.50
N ILE A 99 23.26 -5.33 2.60
CA ILE A 99 23.83 -6.25 3.60
C ILE A 99 23.64 -7.72 3.20
N PHE A 100 22.43 -8.13 2.79
CA PHE A 100 22.10 -9.53 2.58
C PHE A 100 22.40 -10.07 1.17
N LEU A 101 22.45 -9.19 0.18
CA LEU A 101 22.70 -9.53 -1.23
C LEU A 101 24.05 -8.98 -1.72
N ASP A 102 24.80 -8.24 -0.89
CA ASP A 102 26.06 -7.57 -1.25
C ASP A 102 25.90 -6.65 -2.49
N GLU A 103 24.69 -6.13 -2.69
CA GLU A 103 24.43 -5.24 -3.82
C GLU A 103 24.93 -3.83 -3.52
N GLN A 104 25.86 -3.35 -4.33
CA GLN A 104 26.31 -1.96 -4.22
C GLN A 104 25.21 -1.01 -4.70
N LEU A 105 24.71 -0.20 -3.77
CA LEU A 105 23.79 0.89 -4.09
C LEU A 105 24.50 1.92 -4.96
N ASN A 106 24.02 2.08 -6.19
CA ASN A 106 24.49 3.10 -7.12
C ASN A 106 24.28 4.51 -6.52
N PHE A 107 25.03 5.51 -6.98
CA PHE A 107 24.95 6.88 -6.47
C PHE A 107 23.52 7.43 -6.49
N SER A 108 22.78 7.19 -7.58
CA SER A 108 21.35 7.53 -7.71
C SER A 108 20.48 6.88 -6.62
N GLY A 109 20.76 5.63 -6.22
CA GLY A 109 20.05 4.95 -5.14
C GLY A 109 20.32 5.56 -3.77
N LYS A 110 21.56 5.98 -3.50
CA LYS A 110 21.92 6.69 -2.26
C LYS A 110 21.24 8.05 -2.17
N VAL A 111 21.26 8.81 -3.27
CA VAL A 111 20.57 10.11 -3.35
C VAL A 111 19.05 9.94 -3.19
N GLY A 112 18.46 8.92 -3.82
CA GLY A 112 17.04 8.60 -3.67
C GLY A 112 16.64 8.25 -2.24
N CYS A 113 17.45 7.43 -1.54
CA CYS A 113 17.23 7.14 -0.13
C CYS A 113 17.31 8.41 0.73
N GLY A 114 18.31 9.26 0.49
CA GLY A 114 18.44 10.54 1.18
C GLY A 114 17.23 11.45 0.95
N MET A 115 16.77 11.57 -0.28
CA MET A 115 15.59 12.36 -0.64
C MET A 115 14.30 11.80 -0.02
N CYS A 116 14.16 10.47 0.09
CA CYS A 116 13.03 9.82 0.75
C CYS A 116 13.00 10.15 2.25
N VAL A 117 14.15 10.05 2.94
CA VAL A 117 14.25 10.41 4.37
C VAL A 117 13.93 11.87 4.57
N LEU A 118 14.52 12.77 3.77
CA LEU A 118 14.25 14.21 3.85
C LEU A 118 12.76 14.53 3.61
N GLY A 119 12.15 13.96 2.57
CA GLY A 119 10.74 14.14 2.27
C GLY A 119 9.84 13.63 3.38
N ALA A 120 10.12 12.44 3.91
CA ALA A 120 9.37 11.87 5.03
C ALA A 120 9.46 12.75 6.29
N THR A 121 10.66 13.23 6.64
CA THR A 121 10.86 14.13 7.78
C THR A 121 10.13 15.46 7.59
N ILE A 122 10.20 16.08 6.42
CA ILE A 122 9.50 17.35 6.14
C ILE A 122 7.99 17.20 6.30
N VAL A 123 7.41 16.13 5.76
CA VAL A 123 5.96 15.86 5.88
C VAL A 123 5.56 15.61 7.33
N VAL A 124 6.32 14.81 8.08
CA VAL A 124 6.02 14.53 9.49
C VAL A 124 6.11 15.79 10.35
N LEU A 125 7.11 16.65 10.11
CA LEU A 125 7.29 17.90 10.85
C LEU A 125 6.24 18.97 10.54
N ASN A 126 5.74 19.00 9.30
CA ASN A 126 4.75 20.00 8.85
C ASN A 126 3.32 19.45 8.85
N ALA A 127 3.10 18.20 9.23
CA ALA A 127 1.77 17.61 9.25
C ALA A 127 0.90 18.34 10.28
N PRO A 128 -0.20 18.99 9.86
CA PRO A 128 -1.08 19.67 10.79
C PRO A 128 -1.72 18.66 11.73
N GLU A 129 -1.89 19.03 13.00
CA GLU A 129 -2.55 18.18 14.00
C GLU A 129 -4.07 18.05 13.80
N THR A 130 -4.60 18.62 12.72
CA THR A 130 -6.04 18.65 12.43
C THR A 130 -6.56 17.24 12.25
N SER A 131 -7.52 16.93 13.10
CA SER A 131 -8.15 15.63 13.31
C SER A 131 -8.51 14.95 11.99
N SER A 132 -8.17 13.66 11.92
CA SER A 132 -8.82 12.69 11.03
C SER A 132 -10.32 12.98 10.96
N ALA A 133 -10.96 12.80 9.80
CA ALA A 133 -12.41 12.86 9.70
C ALA A 133 -13.01 11.79 10.64
N ASN A 134 -13.27 12.17 11.89
CA ASN A 134 -13.61 11.26 12.99
C ASN A 134 -15.04 10.73 12.86
N THR A 135 -15.76 11.12 11.81
CA THR A 135 -17.17 10.77 11.62
C THR A 135 -17.40 10.42 10.15
N MET A 136 -17.84 9.18 9.90
CA MET A 136 -18.24 8.62 8.61
C MET A 136 -19.04 9.59 7.69
N PRO A 137 -20.05 10.36 8.17
CA PRO A 137 -20.76 11.34 7.35
C PRO A 137 -19.88 12.47 6.78
N GLN A 138 -18.83 12.90 7.49
CA GLN A 138 -17.92 13.92 6.95
C GLN A 138 -17.06 13.35 5.82
N PHE A 139 -16.58 12.11 5.96
CA PHE A 139 -15.84 11.43 4.89
C PHE A 139 -16.70 11.29 3.63
N PHE A 140 -17.96 10.86 3.76
CA PHE A 140 -18.88 10.78 2.62
C PHE A 140 -19.15 12.15 1.96
N ALA A 141 -19.26 13.23 2.75
CA ALA A 141 -19.40 14.57 2.21
C ALA A 141 -18.19 14.98 1.34
N TYR A 142 -16.97 14.61 1.73
CA TYR A 142 -15.77 14.84 0.93
C TYR A 142 -15.68 13.95 -0.31
N VAL A 143 -16.16 12.71 -0.24
CA VAL A 143 -16.17 11.78 -1.40
C VAL A 143 -17.21 12.21 -2.45
N VAL A 144 -18.36 12.73 -2.02
CA VAL A 144 -19.43 13.21 -2.94
C VAL A 144 -19.15 14.64 -3.42
N ALA A 145 -18.16 15.33 -2.86
CA ALA A 145 -17.78 16.65 -3.32
C ALA A 145 -17.41 16.61 -4.81
N PRO A 146 -17.84 17.60 -5.61
CA PRO A 146 -17.64 17.60 -7.06
C PRO A 146 -16.16 17.54 -7.45
N GLY A 147 -15.27 18.12 -6.64
CA GLY A 147 -13.82 18.04 -6.85
C GLY A 147 -13.29 16.60 -6.77
N PHE A 148 -13.72 15.81 -5.79
CA PHE A 148 -13.30 14.42 -5.64
C PHE A 148 -13.87 13.53 -6.74
N LEU A 149 -15.12 13.76 -7.17
CA LEU A 149 -15.74 13.05 -8.28
C LEU A 149 -15.00 13.25 -9.60
N VAL A 150 -14.64 14.50 -9.93
CA VAL A 150 -13.85 14.80 -11.14
C VAL A 150 -12.47 14.17 -11.05
N TYR A 151 -11.78 14.29 -9.90
CA TYR A 151 -10.49 13.65 -9.66
C TYR A 151 -10.56 12.12 -9.86
N SER A 152 -11.55 11.47 -9.26
CA SER A 152 -11.76 10.03 -9.36
C SER A 152 -12.07 9.59 -10.80
N GLY A 153 -12.92 10.34 -11.52
CA GLY A 153 -13.25 10.07 -12.93
C GLY A 153 -12.03 10.19 -13.85
N VAL A 154 -11.22 11.25 -13.69
CA VAL A 154 -9.99 11.45 -14.47
C VAL A 154 -8.97 10.34 -14.17
N LEU A 155 -8.78 9.98 -12.90
CA LEU A 155 -7.90 8.89 -12.51
C LEU A 155 -8.34 7.55 -13.11
N LEU A 156 -9.64 7.22 -13.02
CA LEU A 156 -10.17 6.00 -13.59
C LEU A 156 -9.92 5.96 -15.11
N PHE A 157 -10.18 7.05 -15.81
CA PHE A 157 -9.91 7.16 -17.24
C PHE A 157 -8.43 6.95 -17.57
N LEU A 158 -7.53 7.60 -16.82
CA LEU A 158 -6.08 7.47 -17.01
C LEU A 158 -5.59 6.03 -16.74
N ILE A 159 -6.09 5.39 -15.68
CA ILE A 159 -5.75 4.00 -15.36
C ILE A 159 -6.20 3.08 -16.50
N LEU A 160 -7.45 3.21 -16.98
CA LEU A 160 -7.97 2.40 -18.07
C LEU A 160 -7.19 2.64 -19.37
N TYR A 161 -6.87 3.89 -19.68
CA TYR A 161 -6.04 4.24 -20.84
C TYR A 161 -4.66 3.59 -20.76
N LEU A 162 -3.99 3.68 -19.61
CA LEU A 162 -2.67 3.09 -19.41
C LEU A 162 -2.70 1.56 -19.48
N ILE A 163 -3.74 0.92 -18.96
CA ILE A 163 -3.91 -0.55 -19.03
C ILE A 163 -4.24 -1.02 -20.44
N TYR A 164 -5.19 -0.39 -21.14
CA TYR A 164 -5.67 -0.90 -22.43
C TYR A 164 -4.83 -0.47 -23.63
N GLN A 165 -4.23 0.72 -23.61
CA GLN A 165 -3.47 1.24 -24.75
C GLN A 165 -1.96 1.16 -24.55
N VAL A 166 -1.48 1.56 -23.36
CA VAL A 166 -0.04 1.77 -23.14
C VAL A 166 0.65 0.50 -22.66
N SER A 167 0.06 -0.24 -21.73
CA SER A 167 0.58 -1.53 -21.22
C SER A 167 0.88 -2.54 -22.32
N PRO A 168 -0.02 -2.86 -23.28
CA PRO A 168 0.29 -3.84 -24.32
C PRO A 168 1.37 -3.37 -25.30
N ARG A 169 1.54 -2.06 -25.50
CA ARG A 169 2.49 -1.51 -26.48
C ARG A 169 3.86 -1.18 -25.90
N TYR A 170 3.93 -0.78 -24.64
CA TYR A 170 5.13 -0.24 -24.00
C TYR A 170 5.47 -0.89 -22.65
N GLY A 171 4.58 -1.71 -22.07
CA GLY A 171 4.74 -2.30 -20.73
C GLY A 171 5.98 -3.17 -20.60
N SER A 172 6.28 -4.01 -21.60
CA SER A 172 7.46 -4.88 -21.58
C SER A 172 8.78 -4.14 -21.79
N LYS A 173 8.75 -2.91 -22.36
CA LYS A 173 9.96 -2.14 -22.68
C LYS A 173 10.29 -1.09 -21.61
N TYR A 174 9.28 -0.49 -20.99
CA TYR A 174 9.45 0.57 -20.01
C TYR A 174 8.70 0.25 -18.70
N PRO A 175 9.42 -0.17 -17.63
CA PRO A 175 8.81 -0.53 -16.34
C PRO A 175 8.01 0.60 -15.69
N ILE A 176 8.31 1.86 -16.06
CA ILE A 176 7.63 3.06 -15.55
C ILE A 176 6.12 3.05 -15.83
N VAL A 177 5.68 2.36 -16.89
CA VAL A 177 4.24 2.21 -17.19
C VAL A 177 3.54 1.46 -16.05
N TYR A 178 4.06 0.31 -15.63
CA TYR A 178 3.48 -0.45 -14.53
C TYR A 178 3.59 0.27 -13.18
N ILE A 179 4.70 0.97 -12.94
CA ILE A 179 4.87 1.78 -11.72
C ILE A 179 3.80 2.87 -11.66
N SER A 180 3.55 3.58 -12.77
CA SER A 180 2.53 4.64 -12.83
C SER A 180 1.11 4.10 -12.57
N ILE A 181 0.75 2.96 -13.17
CA ILE A 181 -0.54 2.29 -12.96
C ILE A 181 -0.71 1.93 -11.47
N CYS A 182 0.32 1.31 -10.88
CA CYS A 182 0.30 0.91 -9.47
C CYS A 182 0.19 2.13 -8.53
N SER A 183 0.90 3.22 -8.81
CA SER A 183 0.81 4.44 -8.00
C SER A 183 -0.58 5.08 -8.04
N MET A 184 -1.22 5.16 -9.21
CA MET A 184 -2.57 5.72 -9.34
C MET A 184 -3.61 4.84 -8.62
N VAL A 185 -3.57 3.52 -8.84
CA VAL A 185 -4.45 2.58 -8.14
C VAL A 185 -4.21 2.63 -6.63
N GLY A 186 -2.95 2.66 -6.20
CA GLY A 186 -2.55 2.77 -4.80
C GLY A 186 -3.10 4.04 -4.13
N SER A 187 -3.08 5.18 -4.81
CA SER A 187 -3.65 6.43 -4.28
C SER A 187 -5.15 6.31 -3.97
N PHE A 188 -5.91 5.60 -4.81
CA PHE A 188 -7.34 5.36 -4.60
C PHE A 188 -7.58 4.35 -3.47
N LEU A 189 -6.73 3.31 -3.38
CA LEU A 189 -6.78 2.32 -2.31
C LEU A 189 -6.51 2.93 -0.93
N VAL A 190 -5.55 3.84 -0.80
CA VAL A 190 -5.22 4.49 0.49
C VAL A 190 -6.42 5.29 1.01
N VAL A 191 -7.09 6.07 0.16
CA VAL A 191 -8.30 6.82 0.56
C VAL A 191 -9.43 5.87 1.01
N SER A 192 -9.61 4.76 0.28
CA SER A 192 -10.62 3.75 0.60
C SER A 192 -10.34 3.04 1.94
N ILE A 193 -9.09 2.63 2.17
CA ILE A 193 -8.64 1.98 3.41
C ILE A 193 -8.76 2.95 4.58
N GLN A 194 -8.40 4.22 4.41
CA GLN A 194 -8.51 5.22 5.47
C GLN A 194 -9.97 5.42 5.90
N GLY A 195 -10.90 5.54 4.93
CA GLY A 195 -12.33 5.64 5.23
C GLY A 195 -12.87 4.39 5.92
N PHE A 196 -12.50 3.21 5.43
CA PHE A 196 -12.92 1.92 5.99
C PHE A 196 -12.35 1.67 7.39
N GLY A 197 -11.06 1.92 7.60
CA GLY A 197 -10.37 1.76 8.89
C GLY A 197 -10.94 2.69 9.96
N SER A 198 -11.14 3.96 9.62
CA SER A 198 -11.77 4.95 10.53
C SER A 198 -13.18 4.53 10.93
N SER A 199 -13.93 3.92 10.01
CA SER A 199 -15.30 3.44 10.25
C SER A 199 -15.35 2.23 11.18
N ILE A 200 -14.41 1.30 11.05
CA ILE A 200 -14.31 0.14 11.96
C ILE A 200 -14.00 0.60 13.38
N VAL A 201 -13.04 1.51 13.56
CA VAL A 201 -12.69 2.04 14.89
C VAL A 201 -13.87 2.79 15.51
N TYR A 202 -14.57 3.61 14.73
CA TYR A 202 -15.78 4.29 15.19
C TYR A 202 -16.88 3.32 15.62
N SER A 203 -17.13 2.26 14.84
CA SER A 203 -18.13 1.24 15.16
C SER A 203 -17.73 0.40 16.38
N GLY A 204 -16.44 0.14 16.58
CA GLY A 204 -15.93 -0.56 17.75
C GLY A 204 -16.01 0.28 19.03
N SER A 205 -15.82 1.60 18.92
CA SER A 205 -15.88 2.52 20.06
C SER A 205 -17.31 2.87 20.51
N ASN A 206 -18.33 2.68 19.66
CA ASN A 206 -19.73 3.03 19.93
C ASN A 206 -20.68 1.80 19.89
N TRP A 207 -20.22 0.67 20.44
CA TRP A 207 -20.88 -0.64 20.38
C TRP A 207 -22.35 -0.66 20.87
N ASN A 208 -22.75 0.26 21.74
CA ASN A 208 -24.05 0.24 22.42
C ASN A 208 -25.07 1.28 21.93
N THR A 209 -24.72 2.17 20.98
CA THR A 209 -25.63 3.28 20.60
C THR A 209 -25.78 3.52 19.10
N ASP A 210 -24.83 3.12 18.24
CA ASP A 210 -25.05 3.14 16.77
C ASP A 210 -24.13 2.16 16.02
N ASN A 211 -24.68 1.00 15.66
CA ASN A 211 -23.97 -0.03 14.90
C ASN A 211 -23.90 0.33 13.40
N GLN A 212 -22.71 0.72 12.93
CA GLN A 212 -22.43 1.04 11.52
C GLN A 212 -22.39 -0.20 10.59
N PHE A 213 -22.40 -1.41 11.15
CA PHE A 213 -22.59 -2.66 10.39
C PHE A 213 -23.94 -2.77 9.67
N ARG A 214 -24.87 -1.84 9.95
CA ARG A 214 -26.18 -1.79 9.30
C ARG A 214 -26.17 -1.06 7.95
N TYR A 215 -25.09 -0.36 7.60
CA TYR A 215 -24.97 0.31 6.31
C TYR A 215 -24.47 -0.66 5.22
N TRP A 216 -25.34 -0.90 4.24
CA TRP A 216 -25.13 -1.73 3.03
C TRP A 216 -23.86 -1.35 2.24
N THR A 217 -23.33 -0.13 2.43
CA THR A 217 -22.16 0.42 1.73
C THR A 217 -20.86 -0.36 1.98
N MET A 218 -20.69 -1.07 3.09
CA MET A 218 -19.51 -1.94 3.30
C MET A 218 -19.49 -3.13 2.32
N TYR A 219 -20.66 -3.70 1.97
CA TYR A 219 -20.78 -4.83 1.03
C TYR A 219 -20.61 -4.43 -0.44
N LEU A 220 -20.92 -3.18 -0.81
CA LEU A 220 -20.72 -2.67 -2.17
C LEU A 220 -19.23 -2.50 -2.52
N SER A 221 -18.40 -2.09 -1.56
CA SER A 221 -16.94 -1.96 -1.75
C SER A 221 -16.22 -3.30 -1.91
N SER A 222 -16.73 -4.39 -1.33
CA SER A 222 -16.16 -5.74 -1.52
C SER A 222 -16.60 -6.40 -2.82
N HIS A 223 -17.81 -6.10 -3.32
CA HIS A 223 -18.34 -6.74 -4.53
C HIS A 223 -17.98 -6.00 -5.84
N SER A 224 -17.73 -4.69 -5.80
CA SER A 224 -17.46 -3.88 -7.01
C SER A 224 -16.01 -4.00 -7.51
N LEU A 225 -15.08 -4.45 -6.66
CA LEU A 225 -13.66 -4.57 -7.02
C LEU A 225 -13.31 -5.95 -7.64
N PHE A 226 -14.20 -6.95 -7.57
CA PHE A 226 -13.83 -8.34 -7.88
C PHE A 226 -14.45 -8.96 -9.15
N LEU A 227 -15.51 -8.42 -9.77
CA LEU A 227 -16.21 -9.17 -10.83
C LEU A 227 -15.90 -8.82 -12.30
N PRO A 228 -15.63 -7.57 -12.74
CA PRO A 228 -15.45 -7.35 -14.19
C PRO A 228 -14.03 -7.63 -14.72
N SER A 229 -12.99 -7.52 -13.87
CA SER A 229 -11.59 -7.53 -14.35
C SER A 229 -10.94 -8.92 -14.38
N TYR A 230 -11.39 -9.87 -13.56
CA TYR A 230 -10.78 -11.21 -13.53
C TYR A 230 -11.14 -12.08 -14.75
N HIS A 231 -12.36 -11.96 -15.28
CA HIS A 231 -12.80 -12.81 -16.39
C HIS A 231 -12.13 -12.43 -17.73
N LYS A 232 -11.76 -11.16 -17.94
CA LYS A 232 -11.05 -10.74 -19.17
C LYS A 232 -9.55 -10.98 -19.14
N PHE A 233 -8.92 -11.03 -17.96
CA PHE A 233 -7.48 -11.29 -17.85
C PHE A 233 -7.14 -12.77 -18.12
N ILE A 234 -8.02 -13.70 -17.73
CA ILE A 234 -7.83 -15.14 -18.00
C ILE A 234 -8.10 -15.47 -19.48
N SER A 235 -9.09 -14.83 -20.12
CA SER A 235 -9.43 -15.06 -21.53
C SER A 235 -8.40 -14.53 -22.53
N SER A 236 -7.55 -13.56 -22.16
CA SER A 236 -6.55 -12.98 -23.07
C SER A 236 -5.16 -13.63 -22.97
N THR A 237 -4.99 -14.61 -22.07
CA THR A 237 -3.71 -15.34 -21.89
C THR A 237 -3.78 -16.77 -22.46
N SER A 238 -4.88 -17.12 -23.13
CA SER A 238 -5.02 -18.32 -23.95
C SER A 238 -5.09 -17.95 -25.44
N LEU A 239 -3.98 -17.46 -25.98
CA LEU A 239 -3.56 -17.57 -27.38
C LEU A 239 -2.10 -17.15 -27.49
#